data_AF-A0A085Z5A0-F1
#
_entry.id   AF-A0A085Z5A0-F1
#
_cell.length_a   1.000
_cell.length_b   1.000
_cell.length_c   1.000
_cell.angle_alpha   90.00
_cell.angle_beta   90.00
_cell.angle_gamma   90.00
#
_symmetry.space_group_name_H-M   'P 1'
#
loop_
_entity.id
_entity.type
_entity.pdbx_description
1 polymer ?
#
loop_
_entity_poly.entity_id
_entity_poly.type
_entity_poly.pdbx_seq_one_letter_code
_entity_poly.pdbx_strand_id
1 'polypeptide(L)'
;MKPFFSLIIFLIFSNYYSAHKAKFRVEKFGNVKTFFRSQFNFGDKTIESQEMKIHIIGKLSEIIADRLNFKDTLMIEYEKDYFLQKIKILENNNSNYKVLGLRDGGVMKSNENGLAVRIIDDNIEVIDFLKLVEYSIINKKKLNKSLIPVNYFYNDDNQIPVLANSDDFIRKIIRKQSDLVNEIIKTEVELLNNGFLKTKISWKNGEFVFGFNDVPPNNGNYFKLETEKFTIKDFKYYIENTWNDFFIVFHDSDCFTYFDGREENTSSQKLDENISDFYPFRLNKDKISNKIVIIPFRSDVIYIYRINKKLLQKIE
;
A
#
# COMPACT_ATOMS: atom_id res chain seq x y z
N MET A 1 29.24 19.37 -32.29
CA MET A 1 29.28 18.98 -30.84
C MET A 1 28.10 19.49 -30.03
N LYS A 2 27.70 20.78 -30.14
CA LYS A 2 26.52 21.33 -29.43
C LYS A 2 25.18 20.57 -29.64
N PRO A 3 24.80 20.11 -30.85
CA PRO A 3 23.52 19.42 -31.03
C PRO A 3 23.50 18.01 -30.41
N PHE A 4 24.66 17.34 -30.34
CA PHE A 4 24.78 16.01 -29.73
C PHE A 4 24.64 16.08 -28.20
N PHE A 5 25.19 17.13 -27.59
CA PHE A 5 25.01 17.41 -26.15
C PHE A 5 23.55 17.74 -25.81
N SER A 6 22.88 18.51 -26.66
CA SER A 6 21.43 18.79 -26.51
C SER A 6 20.59 17.52 -26.66
N LEU A 7 20.92 16.61 -27.57
CA LEU A 7 20.22 15.34 -27.75
C LEU A 7 20.40 14.41 -26.54
N ILE A 8 21.61 14.36 -25.95
CA ILE A 8 21.88 13.59 -24.73
C ILE A 8 21.12 14.17 -23.54
N ILE A 9 21.11 15.50 -23.39
CA ILE A 9 20.28 16.19 -22.39
C ILE A 9 18.80 15.86 -22.61
N PHE A 10 18.30 15.94 -23.85
CA PHE A 10 16.92 15.63 -24.18
C PHE A 10 16.56 14.15 -23.92
N LEU A 11 17.48 13.21 -24.20
CA LEU A 11 17.30 11.78 -23.94
C LEU A 11 17.36 11.42 -22.45
N ILE A 12 18.20 12.14 -21.69
CA ILE A 12 18.20 12.05 -20.24
C ILE A 12 16.84 12.55 -19.76
N PHE A 13 16.44 13.79 -20.07
CA PHE A 13 15.20 14.42 -19.62
C PHE A 13 13.89 13.84 -20.21
N SER A 14 13.92 13.13 -21.34
CA SER A 14 12.71 12.56 -21.97
C SER A 14 12.09 11.43 -21.16
N ASN A 15 12.88 10.75 -20.32
CA ASN A 15 12.37 9.77 -19.36
C ASN A 15 11.92 10.40 -18.04
N TYR A 16 12.04 11.72 -17.86
CA TYR A 16 11.70 12.41 -16.60
C TYR A 16 10.28 12.96 -16.54
N TYR A 17 9.54 12.96 -17.65
CA TYR A 17 8.12 13.31 -17.65
C TYR A 17 7.26 12.04 -17.51
N SER A 18 7.36 11.37 -16.37
CA SER A 18 6.26 10.52 -15.93
C SER A 18 5.14 11.44 -15.45
N ALA A 19 4.22 11.77 -16.36
CA ALA A 19 2.94 12.33 -15.97
C ALA A 19 2.33 11.42 -14.89
N HIS A 20 1.84 12.02 -13.80
CA HIS A 20 1.31 11.45 -12.56
C HIS A 20 0.17 10.42 -12.74
N LYS A 21 0.36 9.37 -13.54
CA LYS A 21 -0.62 8.28 -13.66
C LYS A 21 -0.64 7.53 -12.34
N ALA A 22 -1.82 7.14 -11.88
CA ALA A 22 -1.95 6.27 -10.73
C ALA A 22 -1.22 4.93 -10.97
N LYS A 23 -0.61 4.36 -9.93
CA LYS A 23 -0.19 2.95 -9.91
C LYS A 23 -1.41 2.09 -9.58
N PHE A 24 -1.61 1.04 -10.34
CA PHE A 24 -2.68 0.08 -10.17
C PHE A 24 -2.11 -1.30 -9.86
N ARG A 25 -2.81 -2.08 -9.04
CA ARG A 25 -2.46 -3.48 -8.76
C ARG A 25 -3.73 -4.31 -8.70
N VAL A 26 -3.73 -5.44 -9.41
CA VAL A 26 -4.86 -6.38 -9.46
C VAL A 26 -4.34 -7.77 -9.15
N GLU A 27 -4.92 -8.42 -8.14
CA GLU A 27 -4.52 -9.75 -7.71
C GLU A 27 -5.73 -10.65 -7.48
N LYS A 28 -5.50 -11.96 -7.52
CA LYS A 28 -6.54 -12.99 -7.31
C LYS A 28 -6.05 -14.01 -6.28
N PHE A 29 -6.91 -14.31 -5.31
CA PHE A 29 -6.70 -15.28 -4.24
C PHE A 29 -7.95 -16.17 -4.19
N GLY A 30 -7.92 -17.33 -4.86
CA GLY A 30 -9.08 -18.20 -4.97
C GLY A 30 -10.27 -17.50 -5.65
N ASN A 31 -11.38 -17.33 -4.92
CA ASN A 31 -12.57 -16.58 -5.37
C ASN A 31 -12.52 -15.08 -5.01
N VAL A 32 -11.48 -14.61 -4.34
CA VAL A 32 -11.27 -13.19 -4.01
C VAL A 32 -10.48 -12.51 -5.13
N LYS A 33 -10.96 -11.37 -5.59
CA LYS A 33 -10.26 -10.45 -6.52
C LYS A 33 -10.01 -9.15 -5.79
N THR A 34 -8.80 -8.62 -5.93
CA THR A 34 -8.43 -7.32 -5.36
C THR A 34 -8.08 -6.34 -6.48
N PHE A 35 -8.41 -5.08 -6.27
CA PHE A 35 -8.00 -3.96 -7.09
C PHE A 35 -7.56 -2.83 -6.17
N PHE A 36 -6.35 -2.37 -6.38
CA PHE A 36 -5.76 -1.21 -5.72
C PHE A 36 -5.47 -0.13 -6.76
N ARG A 37 -5.81 1.10 -6.42
CA ARG A 37 -5.34 2.30 -7.11
C ARG A 37 -4.72 3.26 -6.10
N SER A 38 -3.46 3.60 -6.34
CA SER A 38 -2.79 4.71 -5.65
C SER A 38 -3.23 6.05 -6.21
N GLN A 39 -3.14 7.11 -5.42
CA GLN A 39 -3.33 8.47 -5.93
C GLN A 39 -2.23 8.87 -6.92
N PHE A 40 -0.99 8.43 -6.66
CA PHE A 40 0.19 8.79 -7.44
C PHE A 40 1.07 7.55 -7.68
N ASN A 41 1.62 7.42 -8.89
CA ASN A 41 2.70 6.46 -9.14
C ASN A 41 4.06 7.09 -8.82
N PHE A 42 4.71 6.56 -7.78
CA PHE A 42 6.05 6.97 -7.34
C PHE A 42 7.17 6.13 -7.98
N GLY A 43 6.87 5.47 -9.10
CA GLY A 43 7.75 4.52 -9.77
C GLY A 43 7.70 3.13 -9.13
N ASP A 44 8.24 2.15 -9.85
CA ASP A 44 8.13 0.72 -9.48
C ASP A 44 8.83 0.38 -8.15
N LYS A 45 9.81 1.18 -7.76
CA LYS A 45 10.67 0.96 -6.58
C LYS A 45 10.11 1.51 -5.28
N THR A 46 9.05 2.32 -5.35
CA THR A 46 8.40 2.87 -4.17
C THR A 46 7.12 2.10 -3.94
N ILE A 47 7.00 1.49 -2.77
CA ILE A 47 5.80 0.75 -2.39
C ILE A 47 5.16 1.44 -1.18
N GLU A 48 3.91 1.86 -1.34
CA GLU A 48 3.11 2.39 -0.24
C GLU A 48 2.60 1.26 0.66
N SER A 49 2.42 1.52 1.95
CA SER A 49 1.84 0.54 2.88
C SER A 49 0.45 0.07 2.44
N GLN A 50 -0.36 0.97 1.90
CA GLN A 50 -1.72 0.67 1.46
C GLN A 50 -1.76 -0.39 0.35
N GLU A 51 -0.78 -0.35 -0.56
CA GLU A 51 -0.64 -1.38 -1.59
C GLU A 51 -0.46 -2.76 -0.95
N MET A 52 0.40 -2.85 0.07
CA MET A 52 0.64 -4.09 0.82
C MET A 52 -0.56 -4.48 1.67
N LYS A 53 -1.26 -3.54 2.31
CA LYS A 53 -2.48 -3.81 3.09
C LYS A 53 -3.55 -4.48 2.22
N ILE A 54 -3.72 -4.07 0.96
CA ILE A 54 -4.68 -4.72 0.04
C ILE A 54 -4.28 -6.16 -0.30
N HIS A 55 -2.99 -6.43 -0.50
CA HIS A 55 -2.51 -7.81 -0.67
C HIS A 55 -2.84 -8.66 0.57
N ILE A 56 -2.54 -8.14 1.77
CA ILE A 56 -2.84 -8.81 3.05
C ILE A 56 -4.34 -9.10 3.16
N ILE A 57 -5.17 -8.09 2.91
CA ILE A 57 -6.63 -8.20 2.95
C ILE A 57 -7.11 -9.25 1.97
N GLY A 58 -6.58 -9.29 0.74
CA GLY A 58 -6.94 -10.30 -0.26
C GLY A 58 -6.66 -11.73 0.21
N LYS A 59 -5.44 -11.97 0.72
CA LYS A 59 -5.03 -13.28 1.26
C LYS A 59 -5.87 -13.71 2.46
N LEU A 60 -6.09 -12.83 3.43
CA LEU A 60 -6.87 -13.17 4.62
C LEU A 60 -8.38 -13.28 4.31
N SER A 61 -8.88 -12.56 3.31
CA SER A 61 -10.26 -12.68 2.85
C SER A 61 -10.54 -14.01 2.16
N GLU A 62 -9.56 -14.61 1.48
CA GLU A 62 -9.67 -15.98 0.93
C GLU A 62 -9.92 -16.98 2.08
N ILE A 63 -9.18 -16.86 3.19
CA ILE A 63 -9.36 -17.68 4.38
C ILE A 63 -10.76 -17.46 4.99
N ILE A 64 -11.23 -16.22 5.10
CA ILE A 64 -12.60 -15.91 5.56
C ILE A 64 -13.63 -16.58 4.63
N ALA A 65 -13.48 -16.42 3.32
CA ALA A 65 -14.41 -16.96 2.34
C ALA A 65 -14.49 -18.49 2.44
N ASP A 66 -13.36 -19.17 2.59
CA ASP A 66 -13.32 -20.62 2.77
C ASP A 66 -13.97 -21.06 4.09
N ARG A 67 -13.67 -20.39 5.21
CA ARG A 67 -14.25 -20.70 6.53
C ARG A 67 -15.76 -20.47 6.58
N LEU A 68 -16.26 -19.47 5.85
CA LEU A 68 -17.69 -19.17 5.72
C LEU A 68 -18.35 -19.89 4.53
N ASN A 69 -17.60 -20.74 3.84
CA ASN A 69 -18.04 -21.53 2.69
C ASN A 69 -18.64 -20.68 1.55
N PHE A 70 -18.13 -19.47 1.36
CA PHE A 70 -18.52 -18.55 0.30
C PHE A 70 -17.79 -18.89 -1.01
N LYS A 71 -18.54 -19.21 -2.07
CA LYS A 71 -17.98 -19.69 -3.35
C LYS A 71 -18.06 -18.70 -4.51
N ASP A 72 -18.91 -17.69 -4.41
CA ASP A 72 -19.01 -16.67 -5.47
C ASP A 72 -17.77 -15.76 -5.47
N THR A 73 -17.62 -14.92 -6.50
CA THR A 73 -16.54 -13.93 -6.52
C THR A 73 -16.74 -12.88 -5.43
N LEU A 74 -15.72 -12.65 -4.60
CA LEU A 74 -15.60 -11.49 -3.71
C LEU A 74 -14.67 -10.46 -4.36
N MET A 75 -15.18 -9.29 -4.70
CA MET A 75 -14.39 -8.16 -5.18
C MET A 75 -14.01 -7.23 -4.02
N ILE A 76 -12.73 -6.91 -3.93
CA ILE A 76 -12.17 -5.95 -2.98
C ILE A 76 -11.57 -4.82 -3.80
N GLU A 77 -12.17 -3.65 -3.76
CA GLU A 77 -11.66 -2.46 -4.46
C GLU A 77 -11.25 -1.40 -3.45
N TYR A 78 -10.01 -0.93 -3.57
CA TYR A 78 -9.52 0.19 -2.79
C TYR A 78 -8.89 1.23 -3.69
N GLU A 79 -9.35 2.47 -3.54
CA GLU A 79 -8.74 3.63 -4.15
C GLU A 79 -8.30 4.59 -3.06
N LYS A 80 -7.02 4.93 -3.09
CA LYS A 80 -6.45 5.92 -2.19
C LYS A 80 -6.77 7.31 -2.70
N ASP A 81 -7.42 8.13 -1.89
CA ASP A 81 -7.70 9.53 -2.22
C ASP A 81 -7.49 10.44 -1.00
N TYR A 82 -6.73 11.53 -1.17
CA TYR A 82 -6.45 12.52 -0.12
C TYR A 82 -7.41 13.72 -0.15
N PHE A 83 -8.13 13.93 -1.24
CA PHE A 83 -8.88 15.15 -1.52
C PHE A 83 -10.38 14.91 -1.66
N LEU A 84 -10.78 13.75 -2.19
CA LEU A 84 -12.19 13.43 -2.38
C LEU A 84 -12.87 12.86 -1.12
N GLN A 85 -14.18 12.73 -1.24
CA GLN A 85 -15.04 12.20 -0.20
C GLN A 85 -14.77 10.71 0.05
N LYS A 86 -14.65 10.35 1.33
CA LYS A 86 -14.53 8.97 1.78
C LYS A 86 -15.82 8.22 1.49
N ILE A 87 -15.73 7.11 0.74
CA ILE A 87 -16.89 6.30 0.36
C ILE A 87 -16.63 4.84 0.69
N LYS A 88 -17.62 4.16 1.27
CA LYS A 88 -17.57 2.73 1.57
C LYS A 88 -18.83 2.06 1.02
N ILE A 89 -18.66 1.04 0.19
CA ILE A 89 -19.76 0.34 -0.50
C ILE A 89 -19.61 -1.16 -0.24
N LEU A 90 -20.55 -1.71 0.53
CA LEU A 90 -20.76 -3.14 0.73
C LEU A 90 -22.01 -3.52 -0.08
N GLU A 91 -21.82 -4.23 -1.19
CA GLU A 91 -22.94 -4.59 -2.07
C GLU A 91 -22.84 -6.03 -2.55
N ASN A 92 -24.00 -6.67 -2.69
CA ASN A 92 -24.12 -7.97 -3.33
C ASN A 92 -24.57 -7.82 -4.78
N ASN A 93 -24.38 -8.90 -5.55
CA ASN A 93 -24.73 -8.99 -6.96
C ASN A 93 -23.92 -8.03 -7.86
N ASN A 94 -22.78 -7.50 -7.40
CA ASN A 94 -21.93 -6.69 -8.25
C ASN A 94 -20.45 -6.91 -7.95
N SER A 95 -19.78 -7.72 -8.77
CA SER A 95 -18.33 -7.95 -8.69
C SER A 95 -17.53 -7.28 -9.82
N ASN A 96 -18.09 -6.29 -10.51
CA ASN A 96 -17.39 -5.49 -11.52
C ASN A 96 -16.60 -4.34 -10.86
N TYR A 97 -15.59 -3.83 -11.56
CA TYR A 97 -14.79 -2.67 -11.13
C TYR A 97 -15.62 -1.38 -11.12
N LYS A 98 -16.19 -1.01 -9.98
CA LYS A 98 -17.10 0.15 -9.89
C LYS A 98 -16.37 1.44 -9.61
N VAL A 99 -15.36 1.41 -8.75
CA VAL A 99 -14.59 2.59 -8.34
C VAL A 99 -13.87 3.23 -9.54
N LEU A 100 -13.36 2.40 -10.46
CA LEU A 100 -12.77 2.86 -11.72
C LEU A 100 -13.70 3.76 -12.53
N GLY A 101 -14.98 3.40 -12.63
CA GLY A 101 -15.96 4.17 -13.41
C GLY A 101 -16.28 5.53 -12.79
N LEU A 102 -16.24 5.64 -11.45
CA LEU A 102 -16.66 6.85 -10.73
C LEU A 102 -15.81 8.07 -11.09
N ARG A 103 -14.53 7.88 -11.40
CA ARG A 103 -13.61 8.96 -11.80
C ARG A 103 -13.95 9.60 -13.14
N ASP A 104 -14.57 8.83 -14.03
CA ASP A 104 -14.97 9.30 -15.36
C ASP A 104 -16.43 9.77 -15.37
N GLY A 105 -17.02 10.01 -14.19
CA GLY A 105 -18.44 10.35 -14.04
C GLY A 105 -19.39 9.18 -14.34
N GLY A 106 -18.87 7.95 -14.41
CA GLY A 106 -19.63 6.76 -14.74
C GLY A 106 -20.02 5.91 -13.53
N VAL A 107 -21.25 5.40 -13.51
CA VAL A 107 -21.65 4.33 -12.58
C VAL A 107 -21.75 3.03 -13.36
N MET A 108 -20.77 2.14 -13.17
CA MET A 108 -20.80 0.83 -13.82
C MET A 108 -22.03 0.03 -13.37
N LYS A 109 -22.72 -0.57 -14.34
CA LYS A 109 -23.87 -1.43 -14.07
C LYS A 109 -23.43 -2.68 -13.29
N SER A 110 -24.31 -3.11 -12.39
CA SER A 110 -24.27 -4.41 -11.73
C SER A 110 -24.12 -5.54 -12.76
N ASN A 111 -23.27 -6.52 -12.46
CA ASN A 111 -23.18 -7.75 -13.25
C ASN A 111 -24.08 -8.87 -12.71
N GLU A 112 -24.96 -8.55 -11.76
CA GLU A 112 -25.86 -9.44 -11.03
C GLU A 112 -25.18 -10.62 -10.33
N ASN A 113 -23.88 -10.54 -10.08
CA ASN A 113 -23.06 -11.65 -9.58
C ASN A 113 -22.08 -11.24 -8.49
N GLY A 114 -21.80 -12.19 -7.59
CA GLY A 114 -20.78 -12.03 -6.56
C GLY A 114 -21.13 -11.08 -5.41
N LEU A 115 -20.09 -10.62 -4.74
CA LEU A 115 -20.10 -9.74 -3.58
C LEU A 115 -18.97 -8.73 -3.74
N ALA A 116 -19.12 -7.53 -3.20
CA ALA A 116 -18.05 -6.55 -3.20
C ALA A 116 -17.97 -5.69 -1.95
N VAL A 117 -16.74 -5.40 -1.56
CA VAL A 117 -16.35 -4.44 -0.53
C VAL A 117 -15.46 -3.41 -1.19
N ARG A 118 -15.94 -2.16 -1.28
CA ARG A 118 -15.22 -1.07 -1.94
C ARG A 118 -15.00 0.09 -1.00
N ILE A 119 -13.79 0.62 -0.99
CA ILE A 119 -13.42 1.74 -0.14
C ILE A 119 -12.64 2.77 -0.96
N ILE A 120 -13.07 4.02 -0.89
CA ILE A 120 -12.30 5.20 -1.27
C ILE A 120 -11.97 5.92 0.03
N ASP A 121 -10.70 5.97 0.40
CA ASP A 121 -10.23 6.57 1.65
C ASP A 121 -8.74 6.95 1.54
N ASP A 122 -8.21 7.67 2.52
CA ASP A 122 -6.79 8.02 2.59
C ASP A 122 -5.94 6.85 3.14
N ASN A 123 -6.52 6.11 4.09
CA ASN A 123 -5.91 5.00 4.79
C ASN A 123 -6.97 3.95 5.15
N ILE A 124 -6.56 2.69 5.21
CA ILE A 124 -7.36 1.59 5.72
C ILE A 124 -6.59 0.77 6.76
N GLU A 125 -7.32 0.23 7.71
CA GLU A 125 -6.81 -0.76 8.67
C GLU A 125 -7.23 -2.16 8.23
N VAL A 126 -6.26 -3.09 8.22
CA VAL A 126 -6.48 -4.47 7.75
C VAL A 126 -7.60 -5.15 8.54
N ILE A 127 -7.59 -5.02 9.87
CA ILE A 127 -8.57 -5.66 10.76
C ILE A 127 -9.98 -5.14 10.46
N ASP A 128 -10.13 -3.83 10.31
CA ASP A 128 -11.42 -3.20 10.04
C ASP A 128 -11.97 -3.64 8.69
N PHE A 129 -11.12 -3.70 7.66
CA PHE A 129 -11.51 -4.18 6.34
C PHE A 129 -11.98 -5.64 6.39
N LEU A 130 -11.25 -6.51 7.10
CA LEU A 130 -11.61 -7.92 7.23
C LEU A 130 -12.95 -8.12 7.95
N LYS A 131 -13.28 -7.28 8.94
CA LYS A 131 -14.62 -7.27 9.55
C LYS A 131 -15.72 -6.87 8.56
N LEU A 132 -15.44 -5.93 7.66
CA LEU A 132 -16.38 -5.57 6.59
C LEU A 132 -16.58 -6.73 5.62
N VAL A 133 -15.51 -7.45 5.27
CA VAL A 133 -15.57 -8.65 4.42
C VAL A 133 -16.40 -9.75 5.07
N GLU A 134 -16.10 -10.12 6.31
CA GLU A 134 -16.85 -11.12 7.07
C GLU A 134 -18.33 -10.75 7.16
N TYR A 135 -18.64 -9.51 7.57
CA TYR A 135 -20.01 -9.03 7.66
C TYR A 135 -20.73 -9.13 6.32
N SER A 136 -20.04 -8.78 5.23
CA SER A 136 -20.60 -8.79 3.88
C SER A 136 -20.95 -10.20 3.41
N ILE A 137 -20.10 -11.18 3.70
CA ILE A 137 -20.38 -12.59 3.39
C ILE A 137 -21.59 -13.09 4.19
N ILE A 138 -21.61 -12.86 5.51
CA ILE A 138 -22.68 -13.33 6.40
C ILE A 138 -24.03 -12.67 6.04
N ASN A 139 -24.02 -11.40 5.65
CA ASN A 139 -25.23 -10.61 5.42
C ASN A 139 -25.56 -10.36 3.95
N LYS A 140 -24.96 -11.13 3.02
CA LYS A 140 -25.06 -10.94 1.55
C LYS A 140 -26.46 -10.52 1.07
N LYS A 141 -27.52 -11.21 1.50
CA LYS A 141 -28.91 -10.99 1.05
C LYS A 141 -29.50 -9.62 1.45
N LYS A 142 -28.92 -8.93 2.43
CA LYS A 142 -29.43 -7.66 2.99
C LYS A 142 -28.52 -6.47 2.71
N LEU A 143 -27.35 -6.68 2.10
CA LEU A 143 -26.35 -5.63 1.92
C LEU A 143 -26.89 -4.42 1.17
N ASN A 144 -27.50 -4.66 0.00
CA ASN A 144 -28.00 -3.57 -0.85
C ASN A 144 -29.10 -2.72 -0.17
N LYS A 145 -29.79 -3.25 0.84
CA LYS A 145 -30.80 -2.50 1.62
C LYS A 145 -30.19 -1.45 2.55
N SER A 146 -28.89 -1.57 2.83
CA SER A 146 -28.16 -0.67 3.72
C SER A 146 -27.43 0.44 2.96
N LEU A 147 -27.60 0.49 1.64
CA LEU A 147 -27.04 1.53 0.79
C LEU A 147 -27.98 2.72 0.73
N ILE A 148 -27.43 3.92 0.86
CA ILE A 148 -28.12 5.19 0.73
C ILE A 148 -27.51 5.99 -0.42
N PRO A 149 -28.28 6.86 -1.09
CA PRO A 149 -27.73 7.79 -2.07
C PRO A 149 -26.77 8.77 -1.40
N VAL A 150 -25.59 8.92 -1.98
CA VAL A 150 -24.58 9.93 -1.63
C VAL A 150 -24.11 10.61 -2.91
N ASN A 151 -23.78 11.90 -2.82
CA ASN A 151 -23.22 12.64 -3.95
C ASN A 151 -21.71 12.47 -3.96
N TYR A 152 -21.18 11.74 -4.94
CA TYR A 152 -19.75 11.59 -5.14
C TYR A 152 -19.23 12.66 -6.10
N PHE A 153 -18.27 13.45 -5.64
CA PHE A 153 -17.55 14.42 -6.46
C PHE A 153 -16.38 13.72 -7.14
N TYR A 154 -16.32 13.75 -8.46
CA TYR A 154 -15.20 13.18 -9.23
C TYR A 154 -14.23 14.25 -9.76
N ASN A 155 -14.63 15.53 -9.65
CA ASN A 155 -13.78 16.71 -9.72
C ASN A 155 -14.49 17.87 -8.96
N ASP A 156 -13.87 19.05 -8.92
CA ASP A 156 -14.34 20.20 -8.14
C ASP A 156 -15.76 20.66 -8.50
N ASP A 157 -16.18 20.48 -9.75
CA ASP A 157 -17.43 21.02 -10.27
C ASP A 157 -18.51 19.96 -10.52
N ASN A 158 -18.15 18.68 -10.55
CA ASN A 158 -19.02 17.62 -11.01
C ASN A 158 -19.23 16.53 -9.96
N GLN A 159 -20.51 16.18 -9.77
CA GLN A 159 -20.95 15.12 -8.86
C GLN A 159 -21.86 14.11 -9.58
N ILE A 160 -21.83 12.87 -9.10
CA ILE A 160 -22.76 11.81 -9.51
C ILE A 160 -23.39 11.16 -8.28
N PRO A 161 -24.67 10.76 -8.34
CA PRO A 161 -25.29 9.99 -7.27
C PRO A 161 -24.74 8.56 -7.26
N VAL A 162 -24.26 8.12 -6.09
CA VAL A 162 -23.75 6.77 -5.86
C VAL A 162 -24.46 6.17 -4.65
N LEU A 163 -24.73 4.86 -4.70
CA LEU A 163 -25.24 4.13 -3.53
C LEU A 163 -24.06 3.66 -2.68
N ALA A 164 -24.00 4.11 -1.42
CA ALA A 164 -22.94 3.79 -0.47
C ALA A 164 -23.51 3.54 0.94
N ASN A 165 -22.72 2.94 1.82
CA ASN A 165 -23.11 2.78 3.21
C ASN A 165 -22.78 4.04 4.01
N SER A 166 -23.62 4.35 5.00
CA SER A 166 -23.33 5.45 5.94
C SER A 166 -22.18 5.10 6.88
N ASP A 167 -21.43 6.11 7.33
CA ASP A 167 -20.35 5.93 8.30
C ASP A 167 -20.82 5.29 9.60
N ASP A 168 -22.03 5.59 10.05
CA ASP A 168 -22.60 4.99 11.26
C ASP A 168 -22.83 3.49 11.09
N PHE A 169 -23.28 3.07 9.90
CA PHE A 169 -23.45 1.65 9.59
C PHE A 169 -22.10 0.93 9.57
N ILE A 170 -21.10 1.52 8.90
CA ILE A 170 -19.73 0.97 8.84
C ILE A 170 -19.12 0.88 10.24
N ARG A 171 -19.21 1.94 11.05
CA ARG A 171 -18.69 1.96 12.43
C ARG A 171 -19.35 0.91 13.31
N LYS A 172 -20.65 0.66 13.13
CA LYS A 172 -21.36 -0.42 13.85
C LYS A 172 -20.81 -1.80 13.50
N ILE A 173 -20.37 -2.04 12.25
CA ILE A 173 -19.74 -3.29 11.84
C ILE A 173 -18.36 -3.41 12.47
N ILE A 174 -17.51 -2.39 12.31
CA ILE A 174 -16.11 -2.39 12.77
C ILE A 174 -16.01 -2.55 14.29
N ARG A 175 -16.92 -1.94 15.07
CA ARG A 175 -16.92 -2.02 16.54
C ARG A 175 -17.27 -3.41 17.07
N LYS A 176 -17.91 -4.28 16.26
CA LYS A 176 -18.21 -5.63 16.72
C LYS A 176 -16.91 -6.44 16.84
N GLN A 177 -16.84 -7.24 17.90
CA GLN A 177 -15.82 -8.27 18.01
C GLN A 177 -16.09 -9.35 16.96
N SER A 178 -15.01 -9.87 16.37
CA SER A 178 -15.05 -10.98 15.43
C SER A 178 -14.00 -12.00 15.85
N ASP A 179 -14.47 -13.18 16.27
CA ASP A 179 -13.58 -14.26 16.68
C ASP A 179 -12.84 -14.84 15.48
N LEU A 180 -13.49 -14.91 14.31
CA LEU A 180 -12.86 -15.34 13.06
C LEU A 180 -11.75 -14.38 12.64
N VAL A 181 -11.99 -13.07 12.63
CA VAL A 181 -10.95 -12.08 12.29
C VAL A 181 -9.81 -12.14 13.29
N ASN A 182 -10.11 -12.25 14.59
CA ASN A 182 -9.09 -12.37 15.64
C ASN A 182 -8.22 -13.65 15.50
N GLU A 183 -8.78 -14.74 14.96
CA GLU A 183 -8.03 -15.96 14.64
C GLU A 183 -7.12 -15.74 13.42
N ILE A 184 -7.68 -15.29 12.29
CA ILE A 184 -6.95 -15.26 11.01
C ILE A 184 -5.79 -14.27 10.99
N ILE A 185 -5.87 -13.14 11.73
CA ILE A 185 -4.82 -12.12 11.74
C ILE A 185 -3.50 -12.62 12.34
N LYS A 186 -3.54 -13.76 13.04
CA LYS A 186 -2.35 -14.44 13.57
C LYS A 186 -1.58 -15.20 12.47
N THR A 187 -2.18 -15.38 11.30
CA THR A 187 -1.54 -16.00 10.13
C THR A 187 -0.48 -15.04 9.57
N GLU A 188 0.73 -15.55 9.34
CA GLU A 188 1.76 -14.77 8.66
C GLU A 188 1.42 -14.67 7.16
N VAL A 189 1.38 -13.46 6.64
CA VAL A 189 1.23 -13.19 5.20
C VAL A 189 2.58 -12.76 4.66
N GLU A 190 3.13 -13.53 3.73
CA GLU A 190 4.35 -13.15 3.01
C GLU A 190 4.03 -12.11 1.94
N LEU A 191 4.76 -10.99 1.95
CA LEU A 191 4.58 -9.87 1.01
C LEU A 191 5.73 -9.77 0.02
N LEU A 192 6.93 -10.16 0.45
CA LEU A 192 8.14 -10.21 -0.37
C LEU A 192 9.06 -11.31 0.19
N ASN A 193 9.64 -12.12 -0.69
CA ASN A 193 10.66 -13.08 -0.30
C ASN A 193 11.73 -13.16 -1.40
N ASN A 194 12.79 -12.40 -1.20
CA ASN A 194 13.92 -12.31 -2.11
C ASN A 194 15.02 -13.26 -1.63
N GLY A 195 14.79 -14.58 -1.71
CA GLY A 195 15.70 -15.59 -1.17
C GLY A 195 17.18 -15.44 -1.59
N PHE A 196 17.46 -14.97 -2.81
CA PHE A 196 18.82 -14.68 -3.29
C PHE A 196 19.46 -13.46 -2.60
N LEU A 197 18.65 -12.44 -2.31
CA LEU A 197 19.08 -11.18 -1.70
C LEU A 197 18.82 -11.16 -0.19
N LYS A 198 18.38 -12.31 0.36
CA LYS A 198 18.20 -12.58 1.79
C LYS A 198 17.24 -11.63 2.51
N THR A 199 16.37 -10.95 1.77
CA THR A 199 15.35 -10.04 2.32
C THR A 199 13.97 -10.64 2.27
N LYS A 200 13.19 -10.45 3.32
CA LYS A 200 11.79 -10.86 3.40
C LYS A 200 10.96 -9.73 3.99
N ILE A 201 9.76 -9.52 3.47
CA ILE A 201 8.74 -8.69 4.12
C ILE A 201 7.54 -9.60 4.37
N SER A 202 7.06 -9.62 5.61
CA SER A 202 5.81 -10.28 5.96
C SER A 202 4.94 -9.39 6.83
N TRP A 203 3.68 -9.79 7.01
CA TRP A 203 2.76 -9.16 7.93
C TRP A 203 2.16 -10.20 8.85
N LYS A 204 2.08 -9.90 10.15
CA LYS A 204 1.48 -10.79 11.14
C LYS A 204 1.00 -9.98 12.33
N ASN A 205 -0.19 -10.30 12.83
CA ASN A 205 -0.71 -9.75 14.07
C ASN A 205 -0.74 -8.20 14.13
N GLY A 206 -1.08 -7.55 13.00
CA GLY A 206 -1.16 -6.09 12.93
C GLY A 206 0.16 -5.37 12.65
N GLU A 207 1.24 -6.09 12.38
CA GLU A 207 2.56 -5.50 12.18
C GLU A 207 3.23 -6.01 10.90
N PHE A 208 3.92 -5.10 10.21
CA PHE A 208 4.85 -5.42 9.15
C PHE A 208 6.20 -5.81 9.74
N VAL A 209 6.79 -6.88 9.19
CA VAL A 209 8.08 -7.43 9.59
C VAL A 209 9.01 -7.37 8.39
N PHE A 210 10.02 -6.51 8.47
CA PHE A 210 11.12 -6.41 7.52
C PHE A 210 12.27 -7.26 8.05
N GLY A 211 12.61 -8.32 7.32
CA GLY A 211 13.59 -9.31 7.75
C GLY A 211 14.79 -9.39 6.83
N PHE A 212 15.94 -9.65 7.44
CA PHE A 212 17.20 -9.93 6.76
C PHE A 212 17.74 -11.29 7.22
N ASN A 213 18.24 -12.10 6.29
CA ASN A 213 18.84 -13.41 6.53
C ASN A 213 20.36 -13.34 6.41
N ASP A 214 21.01 -12.79 7.42
CA ASP A 214 22.45 -12.56 7.49
C ASP A 214 23.24 -13.89 7.47
N VAL A 215 22.67 -14.91 8.12
CA VAL A 215 23.26 -16.23 8.29
C VAL A 215 22.63 -17.20 7.29
N PRO A 216 23.44 -17.92 6.47
CA PRO A 216 22.93 -19.02 5.66
C PRO A 216 22.27 -20.05 6.59
N PRO A 217 21.01 -20.45 6.35
CA PRO A 217 20.30 -21.34 7.24
C PRO A 217 21.00 -22.69 7.32
N ASN A 218 21.04 -23.28 8.51
CA ASN A 218 21.80 -24.51 8.80
C ASN A 218 21.40 -25.72 7.92
N ASN A 219 20.23 -25.66 7.27
CA ASN A 219 19.69 -26.68 6.36
C ASN A 219 19.70 -26.25 4.89
N GLY A 220 20.32 -25.12 4.53
CA GLY A 220 20.34 -24.58 3.18
C GLY A 220 19.02 -23.95 2.71
N ASN A 221 18.00 -23.85 3.57
CA ASN A 221 16.70 -23.28 3.21
C ASN A 221 16.64 -21.76 3.41
N TYR A 222 17.19 -21.00 2.46
CA TYR A 222 17.26 -19.53 2.45
C TYR A 222 15.90 -18.81 2.55
N PHE A 223 14.78 -19.53 2.49
CA PHE A 223 13.42 -18.99 2.58
C PHE A 223 12.90 -18.85 4.03
N LYS A 224 13.59 -19.42 5.02
CA LYS A 224 13.22 -19.28 6.43
C LYS A 224 13.93 -18.07 7.05
N LEU A 225 13.19 -17.17 7.68
CA LEU A 225 13.80 -16.02 8.35
C LEU A 225 14.38 -16.44 9.70
N GLU A 226 15.71 -16.42 9.84
CA GLU A 226 16.39 -16.98 11.02
C GLU A 226 17.02 -15.93 11.95
N THR A 227 17.30 -14.72 11.48
CA THR A 227 18.14 -13.77 12.24
C THR A 227 17.41 -12.50 12.64
N GLU A 228 17.28 -11.51 11.75
CA GLU A 228 17.11 -10.12 12.19
C GLU A 228 15.83 -9.50 11.62
N LYS A 229 15.11 -8.76 12.46
CA LYS A 229 13.76 -8.25 12.16
C LYS A 229 13.59 -6.82 12.65
N PHE A 230 13.19 -5.94 11.74
CA PHE A 230 12.57 -4.67 12.07
C PHE A 230 11.05 -4.82 11.98
N THR A 231 10.31 -4.37 13.00
CA THR A 231 8.85 -4.52 13.06
C THR A 231 8.20 -3.16 13.26
N ILE A 232 7.14 -2.91 12.50
CA ILE A 232 6.42 -1.63 12.50
C ILE A 232 4.93 -1.86 12.27
N LYS A 233 4.08 -1.11 12.98
CA LYS A 233 2.62 -1.22 12.83
C LYS A 233 2.14 -0.75 11.46
N ASP A 234 2.62 0.40 11.04
CA ASP A 234 2.28 1.00 9.74
C ASP A 234 3.41 1.93 9.28
N PHE A 235 3.45 2.21 7.98
CA PHE A 235 4.45 3.09 7.37
C PHE A 235 3.84 3.86 6.20
N LYS A 236 4.49 4.90 5.71
CA LYS A 236 4.02 5.66 4.54
C LYS A 236 4.44 4.99 3.24
N TYR A 237 5.75 4.75 3.09
CA TYR A 237 6.34 4.01 1.98
C TYR A 237 7.64 3.32 2.39
N TYR A 238 7.99 2.22 1.73
CA TYR A 238 9.36 1.72 1.73
C TYR A 238 9.93 1.77 0.32
N ILE A 239 11.26 1.84 0.25
CA ILE A 239 11.96 1.98 -1.02
C ILE A 239 12.76 0.70 -1.30
N GLU A 240 12.38 0.02 -2.37
CA GLU A 240 13.03 -1.21 -2.82
C GLU A 240 14.38 -0.88 -3.48
N ASN A 241 15.47 -1.48 -2.98
CA ASN A 241 16.82 -1.31 -3.50
C ASN A 241 17.13 -2.34 -4.61
N THR A 242 17.95 -2.00 -5.61
CA THR A 242 18.32 -2.88 -6.73
C THR A 242 19.13 -4.06 -6.20
N TRP A 243 19.92 -3.81 -5.16
CA TRP A 243 20.73 -4.80 -4.48
C TRP A 243 19.98 -5.51 -3.35
N ASN A 244 18.79 -5.02 -2.97
CA ASN A 244 17.97 -5.48 -1.83
C ASN A 244 18.78 -5.88 -0.59
N ASP A 245 19.86 -5.16 -0.30
CA ASP A 245 20.79 -5.42 0.80
C ASP A 245 20.48 -4.56 2.04
N PHE A 246 19.44 -3.73 1.98
CA PHE A 246 18.87 -2.99 3.09
C PHE A 246 17.46 -2.48 2.73
N PHE A 247 16.72 -2.06 3.76
CA PHE A 247 15.46 -1.36 3.67
C PHE A 247 15.60 0.11 4.10
N ILE A 248 14.86 0.98 3.42
CA ILE A 248 14.55 2.32 3.92
C ILE A 248 13.03 2.39 4.05
N VAL A 249 12.56 2.51 5.28
CA VAL A 249 11.13 2.54 5.63
C VAL A 249 10.80 3.91 6.17
N PHE A 250 9.91 4.64 5.51
CA PHE A 250 9.44 5.95 5.96
C PHE A 250 8.21 5.78 6.83
N HIS A 251 8.29 6.24 8.08
CA HIS A 251 7.16 6.25 9.00
C HIS A 251 6.11 7.26 8.54
N ASP A 252 6.58 8.42 8.12
CA ASP A 252 5.77 9.57 7.69
C ASP A 252 6.53 10.41 6.63
N SER A 253 6.27 11.71 6.58
CA SER A 253 6.94 12.66 5.69
C SER A 253 8.25 13.23 6.23
N ASP A 254 8.74 12.89 7.42
CA ASP A 254 9.96 13.49 7.93
C ASP A 254 10.91 12.49 8.60
N CYS A 255 10.42 11.28 8.86
CA CYS A 255 11.13 10.24 9.59
C CYS A 255 11.25 8.94 8.78
N PHE A 256 12.44 8.35 8.79
CA PHE A 256 12.70 7.04 8.20
C PHE A 256 13.64 6.18 9.04
N THR A 257 13.55 4.88 8.84
CA THR A 257 14.45 3.87 9.37
C THR A 257 15.26 3.25 8.24
N TYR A 258 16.57 3.19 8.45
CA TYR A 258 17.47 2.31 7.70
C TYR A 258 17.59 0.98 8.44
N PHE A 259 17.49 -0.13 7.71
CA PHE A 259 17.67 -1.47 8.28
C PHE A 259 18.40 -2.38 7.29
N ASP A 260 19.54 -2.95 7.67
CA ASP A 260 20.39 -3.81 6.82
C ASP A 260 20.62 -5.21 7.41
N GLY A 261 19.81 -5.60 8.40
CA GLY A 261 19.99 -6.83 9.15
C GLY A 261 20.87 -6.67 10.39
N ARG A 262 21.78 -5.70 10.47
CA ARG A 262 22.70 -5.60 11.62
C ARG A 262 22.27 -4.59 12.67
N GLU A 263 21.80 -3.43 12.21
CA GLU A 263 21.35 -2.37 13.10
C GLU A 263 20.05 -1.76 12.59
N GLU A 264 19.07 -1.63 13.47
CA GLU A 264 17.98 -0.69 13.26
C GLU A 264 18.53 0.72 13.49
N ASN A 265 18.41 1.56 12.46
CA ASN A 265 18.89 2.93 12.53
C ASN A 265 17.84 3.91 12.04
N THR A 266 16.96 4.26 12.98
CA THR A 266 15.95 5.30 12.82
C THR A 266 16.60 6.68 12.90
N SER A 267 16.37 7.51 11.87
CA SER A 267 16.89 8.88 11.86
C SER A 267 16.33 9.65 13.05
N SER A 268 17.21 10.15 13.93
CA SER A 268 16.82 11.03 15.03
C SER A 268 16.55 12.47 14.57
N GLN A 269 16.99 12.80 13.35
CA GLN A 269 16.82 14.11 12.73
C GLN A 269 15.72 14.03 11.68
N LYS A 270 14.72 14.89 11.84
CA LYS A 270 13.64 15.08 10.88
C LYS A 270 14.17 15.75 9.61
N LEU A 271 13.58 15.36 8.49
CA LEU A 271 13.73 16.10 7.24
C LEU A 271 12.92 17.42 7.35
N ASP A 272 13.34 18.47 6.65
CA ASP A 272 12.77 19.82 6.79
C ASP A 272 11.24 19.83 6.54
N GLU A 273 10.47 20.33 7.52
CA GLU A 273 9.01 20.37 7.52
C GLU A 273 8.44 21.27 6.41
N ASN A 274 9.24 22.22 5.89
CA ASN A 274 8.82 23.12 4.81
C ASN A 274 8.82 22.47 3.42
N ILE A 275 9.22 21.20 3.31
CA ILE A 275 9.10 20.43 2.08
C ILE A 275 7.66 19.87 2.04
N SER A 276 6.72 20.70 1.56
CA SER A 276 5.30 20.34 1.46
C SER A 276 5.02 19.12 0.59
N ASP A 277 5.99 18.74 -0.25
CA ASP A 277 5.91 17.67 -1.24
C ASP A 277 6.83 16.51 -0.87
N PHE A 278 6.67 15.97 0.35
CA PHE A 278 7.39 14.79 0.80
C PHE A 278 6.87 13.51 0.15
N TYR A 279 7.14 13.44 -1.14
CA TYR A 279 6.86 12.34 -2.04
C TYR A 279 8.19 11.67 -2.37
N PRO A 280 8.23 10.33 -2.37
CA PRO A 280 9.47 9.60 -2.21
C PRO A 280 10.50 9.96 -3.27
N PHE A 281 11.68 10.16 -2.70
CA PHE A 281 12.91 10.60 -3.28
C PHE A 281 13.25 9.91 -4.60
N ARG A 282 13.90 10.65 -5.50
CA ARG A 282 14.79 10.02 -6.47
C ARG A 282 15.99 9.49 -5.70
N LEU A 283 15.88 8.27 -5.18
CA LEU A 283 17.06 7.52 -4.74
C LEU A 283 17.83 7.14 -6.00
N ASN A 284 18.76 8.02 -6.40
CA ASN A 284 19.85 7.60 -7.25
C ASN A 284 20.71 6.70 -6.37
N LYS A 285 20.49 5.39 -6.55
CA LYS A 285 20.99 4.30 -5.72
C LYS A 285 22.48 4.15 -5.88
N ASP A 286 23.24 4.91 -5.11
CA ASP A 286 24.53 4.44 -4.67
C ASP A 286 24.55 4.55 -3.14
N LYS A 287 24.53 3.41 -2.45
CA LYS A 287 25.17 3.33 -1.15
C LYS A 287 26.65 3.65 -1.41
N ILE A 288 27.01 4.93 -1.36
CA ILE A 288 28.40 5.34 -1.47
C ILE A 288 29.02 5.08 -0.10
N SER A 289 29.47 3.84 0.09
CA SER A 289 30.03 3.34 1.35
C SER A 289 29.01 3.37 2.51
N ASN A 290 29.08 4.36 3.39
CA ASN A 290 28.26 4.47 4.61
C ASN A 290 27.23 5.61 4.54
N LYS A 291 26.84 5.99 3.32
CA LYS A 291 25.94 7.12 3.07
C LYS A 291 24.73 6.70 2.24
N ILE A 292 23.58 7.27 2.56
CA ILE A 292 22.35 7.20 1.77
C ILE A 292 22.06 8.59 1.25
N VAL A 293 21.87 8.70 -0.07
CA VAL A 293 21.53 9.97 -0.72
C VAL A 293 20.03 10.01 -0.95
N ILE A 294 19.39 11.05 -0.42
CA ILE A 294 17.94 11.21 -0.34
C ILE A 294 17.62 12.52 -1.07
N ILE A 295 17.05 12.43 -2.28
CA ILE A 295 16.75 13.59 -3.17
C ILE A 295 15.23 13.78 -3.33
N PRO A 296 14.59 14.77 -2.66
CA PRO A 296 13.14 14.94 -2.71
C PRO A 296 12.68 15.19 -4.15
N PHE A 297 11.45 14.77 -4.50
CA PHE A 297 10.97 14.83 -5.89
C PHE A 297 10.87 16.26 -6.46
N ARG A 298 10.66 17.27 -5.61
CA ARG A 298 10.46 18.69 -5.98
C ARG A 298 11.31 19.66 -5.15
N SER A 299 12.56 19.30 -4.89
CA SER A 299 13.47 20.14 -4.12
C SER A 299 14.85 20.16 -4.76
N ASP A 300 15.50 21.33 -4.74
CA ASP A 300 16.92 21.47 -5.09
C ASP A 300 17.84 20.99 -3.96
N VAL A 301 17.26 20.60 -2.82
CA VAL A 301 17.97 20.13 -1.64
C VAL A 301 18.32 18.65 -1.78
N ILE A 302 19.54 18.29 -1.39
CA ILE A 302 19.98 16.90 -1.26
C ILE A 302 20.21 16.58 0.20
N TYR A 303 19.68 15.45 0.67
CA TYR A 303 19.97 14.94 1.99
C TYR A 303 20.98 13.79 1.92
N ILE A 304 22.02 13.86 2.76
CA ILE A 304 22.97 12.77 2.94
C ILE A 304 22.82 12.23 4.36
N TYR A 305 22.30 11.02 4.47
CA TYR A 305 22.27 10.28 5.72
C TYR A 305 23.56 9.48 5.89
N ARG A 306 24.34 9.77 6.93
CA ARG A 306 25.56 9.04 7.29
C ARG A 306 25.22 7.95 8.30
N ILE A 307 25.12 6.70 7.84
CA ILE A 307 24.64 5.54 8.61
C ILE A 307 25.37 5.42 9.95
N ASN A 308 26.71 5.33 9.93
CA ASN A 308 27.53 5.13 11.14
C ASN A 308 27.46 6.30 12.13
N LYS A 309 27.12 7.51 11.66
CA LYS A 309 27.05 8.71 12.49
C LYS A 309 25.62 9.02 12.95
N LYS A 310 24.62 8.29 12.43
CA LYS A 310 23.19 8.57 12.62
C LYS A 310 22.86 10.04 12.37
N LEU A 311 23.49 10.62 11.35
CA LEU A 311 23.48 12.06 11.08
C LEU A 311 22.94 12.31 9.69
N LEU A 312 21.86 13.07 9.62
CA LEU A 312 21.27 13.58 8.39
C LEU A 312 21.85 14.97 8.11
N GLN A 313 22.40 15.16 6.91
CA GLN A 313 22.95 16.44 6.47
C GLN A 313 22.16 16.96 5.28
N LYS A 314 21.61 18.16 5.42
CA LYS A 314 21.04 18.94 4.32
C LYS A 314 22.19 19.55 3.51
N ILE A 315 22.13 19.43 2.19
CA ILE A 315 23.02 20.09 1.24
C ILE A 315 22.13 20.97 0.36
N GLU A 316 22.40 22.27 0.38
CA GLU A 316 21.72 23.31 -0.39
C GLU A 316 22.54 23.74 -1.61
#